data_AF-A0AAN7WKK0-F1
#
_entry.id   AF-A0AAN7WKK0-F1
#
_cell.length_a   1.000
_cell.length_b   1.000
_cell.length_c   1.000
_cell.angle_alpha   90.00
_cell.angle_beta   90.00
_cell.angle_gamma   90.00
#
_symmetry.space_group_name_H-M   'P 1'
#
loop_
_entity.id
_entity.type
_entity.pdbx_description
1 polymer ?
#
loop_
_entity_poly.entity_id
_entity_poly.type
_entity_poly.pdbx_seq_one_letter_code
_entity_poly.pdbx_strand_id
1 'polypeptide(L)'
;MSSLQAILESINGSLKTTLESVSKLENLYGEGQEDKSNGFESFFDSKDKASSSSKERVSLLSLKNGAILSYVQSLLMIAHDKMDPDCRDPTGDKGRQLAIENRVVLERGVKPLEKKLSYQLDKLIRAYRRMEKEYMDAERRATEKLSRIDHDDRSHSDEENNSDDSKSSSSDSDSSDEEEEEMSYRPNVIKSKSIRKDKGRGHESGEEEENNENNKQPKKDGIYRPPKISAMLPPTAHISQHFEDKFNAKDHKDHSNRSRMQAIDEYLRDQSEQPDWESSVGANIVDHGRGGIKSLRDTERERRVTEYEEENFTRINYLGMNKAERKRMKQREHAARANIIGGEDFGIFNSKRKLEDSTSRRGNKRSKTAWERAKKRL
;
A
#
# COMPACT_ATOMS: atom_id res chain seq x y z
N MET A 1 -51.65 29.59 26.26
CA MET A 1 -50.98 30.48 27.26
C MET A 1 -49.88 29.76 28.05
N SER A 2 -50.15 28.58 28.63
CA SER A 2 -49.15 27.82 29.42
C SER A 2 -47.91 27.36 28.62
N SER A 3 -48.06 26.95 27.35
CA SER A 3 -46.93 26.55 26.50
C SER A 3 -45.95 27.70 26.19
N LEU A 4 -46.47 28.92 26.00
CA LEU A 4 -45.66 30.10 25.73
C LEU A 4 -44.89 30.56 26.98
N GLN A 5 -45.51 30.44 28.16
CA GLN A 5 -44.85 30.68 29.44
C GLN A 5 -43.71 29.67 29.68
N ALA A 6 -43.92 28.39 29.42
CA ALA A 6 -42.88 27.37 29.55
C ALA A 6 -41.69 27.62 28.61
N ILE A 7 -41.96 28.07 27.37
CA ILE A 7 -40.90 28.43 26.40
C ILE A 7 -40.13 29.65 26.89
N LEU A 8 -40.81 30.71 27.35
CA LEU A 8 -40.15 31.90 27.90
C LEU A 8 -39.31 31.60 29.14
N GLU A 9 -39.77 30.68 29.99
CA GLU A 9 -39.04 30.23 31.17
C GLU A 9 -37.81 29.41 30.79
N SER A 10 -37.91 28.54 29.77
CA SER A 10 -36.74 27.84 29.22
C SER A 10 -35.74 28.80 28.59
N ILE A 11 -36.19 29.83 27.87
CA ILE A 11 -35.33 30.84 27.23
C ILE A 11 -34.62 31.66 28.30
N ASN A 12 -35.33 32.08 29.36
CA ASN A 12 -34.72 32.78 30.48
C ASN A 12 -33.73 31.89 31.25
N GLY A 13 -34.02 30.60 31.39
CA GLY A 13 -33.09 29.61 31.92
C GLY A 13 -31.82 29.53 31.07
N SER A 14 -31.96 29.37 29.75
CA SER A 14 -30.84 29.35 28.82
C SER A 14 -30.03 30.65 28.88
N LEU A 15 -30.68 31.82 28.90
CA LEU A 15 -30.00 33.11 29.00
C LEU A 15 -29.18 33.25 30.29
N LYS A 16 -29.73 32.81 31.43
CA LYS A 16 -28.99 32.78 32.71
C LYS A 16 -27.77 31.87 32.64
N THR A 17 -27.91 30.68 32.06
CA THR A 17 -26.76 29.77 31.89
C THR A 17 -25.70 30.34 30.96
N THR A 18 -26.10 31.02 29.87
CA THR A 18 -25.15 31.70 28.99
C THR A 18 -24.45 32.86 29.68
N LEU A 19 -25.16 33.64 30.50
CA LEU A 19 -24.58 34.74 31.27
C LEU A 19 -23.56 34.23 32.29
N GLU A 20 -23.86 33.12 32.98
CA GLU A 20 -22.92 32.47 33.89
C GLU A 20 -21.68 31.92 33.16
N SER A 21 -21.84 31.39 31.94
CA SER A 21 -20.71 30.94 31.15
C SER A 21 -19.84 32.10 30.64
N VAL A 22 -20.45 33.23 30.29
CA VAL A 22 -19.74 34.44 29.86
C VAL A 22 -19.01 35.09 31.01
N SER A 23 -19.62 35.18 32.20
CA SER A 23 -18.92 35.72 33.38
C SER A 23 -17.77 34.83 33.84
N LYS A 24 -17.88 33.51 33.70
CA LYS A 24 -16.75 32.59 33.92
C LYS A 24 -15.62 32.81 32.91
N LEU A 25 -15.95 33.04 31.65
CA LEU A 25 -14.96 33.39 30.63
C LEU A 25 -14.32 34.75 30.90
N GLU A 26 -15.12 35.74 31.30
CA GLU A 26 -14.63 37.07 31.67
C GLU A 26 -13.66 36.98 32.85
N ASN A 27 -13.95 36.17 33.87
CA ASN A 27 -13.02 35.96 34.98
C ASN A 27 -11.73 35.24 34.56
N LEU A 28 -11.79 34.30 33.61
CA LEU A 28 -10.62 33.57 33.10
C LEU A 28 -9.69 34.46 32.25
N TYR A 29 -10.23 35.48 31.59
CA TYR A 29 -9.47 36.37 30.71
C TYR A 29 -9.25 37.78 31.29
N GLY A 30 -9.99 38.14 32.34
CA GLY A 30 -10.01 39.47 32.98
C GLY A 30 -8.99 39.66 34.09
N GLU A 31 -8.37 38.58 34.61
CA GLU A 31 -7.15 38.70 35.40
C GLU A 31 -5.98 39.00 34.46
N GLY A 32 -5.81 40.29 34.19
CA GLY A 32 -4.77 40.83 33.31
C GLY A 32 -3.35 40.57 33.82
N GLN A 33 -2.51 40.16 32.87
CA GLN A 33 -1.18 40.70 32.61
C GLN A 33 -0.47 41.42 33.78
N GLU A 34 0.09 40.68 34.74
CA GLU A 34 1.31 41.13 35.43
C GLU A 34 2.25 39.94 35.60
N ASP A 35 3.39 40.01 34.91
CA ASP A 35 4.64 39.32 35.17
C ASP A 35 4.61 37.79 35.40
N LYS A 36 5.04 37.04 34.37
CA LYS A 36 6.28 36.23 34.42
C LYS A 36 6.43 35.37 33.17
N SER A 37 7.68 35.30 32.73
CA SER A 37 8.28 34.44 31.70
C SER A 37 8.09 32.91 31.90
N ASN A 38 7.15 32.47 32.72
CA ASN A 38 6.92 31.07 33.11
C ASN A 38 5.48 30.60 32.80
N GLY A 39 4.75 31.31 31.94
CA GLY A 39 3.31 31.13 31.72
C GLY A 39 2.87 29.75 31.21
N PHE A 40 3.79 28.90 30.72
CA PHE A 40 3.44 27.55 30.31
C PHE A 40 3.34 26.58 31.50
N GLU A 41 4.16 26.76 32.55
CA GLU A 41 4.14 25.90 33.75
C GLU A 41 2.96 26.24 34.67
N SER A 42 2.63 27.52 34.84
CA SER A 42 1.51 27.94 35.70
C SER A 42 0.13 27.58 35.14
N PHE A 43 0.00 27.42 33.81
CA PHE A 43 -1.23 26.95 33.17
C PHE A 43 -1.52 25.47 33.45
N PHE A 44 -0.49 24.63 33.63
CA PHE A 44 -0.66 23.24 34.08
C PHE A 44 -0.87 23.18 35.59
N ASP A 45 -0.11 23.96 36.37
CA ASP A 45 -0.11 23.88 37.84
C ASP A 45 -1.41 24.42 38.48
N SER A 46 -2.02 25.48 37.91
CA SER A 46 -3.34 25.98 38.33
C SER A 46 -4.47 25.01 37.97
N LYS A 47 -4.30 24.24 36.88
CA LYS A 47 -5.27 23.21 36.47
C LYS A 47 -5.15 21.96 37.34
N ASP A 48 -3.95 21.63 37.81
CA ASP A 48 -3.73 20.51 38.71
C ASP A 48 -4.32 20.76 40.12
N LYS A 49 -4.33 22.01 40.61
CA LYS A 49 -5.03 22.39 41.86
C LYS A 49 -6.56 22.35 41.74
N ALA A 50 -7.14 22.65 40.57
CA ALA A 50 -8.58 22.51 40.32
C ALA A 50 -9.00 21.07 39.95
N SER A 51 -8.06 20.21 39.53
CA SER A 51 -8.34 18.84 39.07
C SER A 51 -8.67 17.83 40.17
N SER A 52 -8.56 18.21 41.44
CA SER A 52 -8.97 17.35 42.56
C SER A 52 -10.50 17.11 42.60
N SER A 53 -11.29 17.92 41.88
CA SER A 53 -12.72 17.70 41.68
C SER A 53 -13.05 17.55 40.19
N SER A 54 -13.06 16.30 39.73
CA SER A 54 -13.39 15.84 38.37
C SER A 54 -12.39 16.28 37.30
N LYS A 55 -11.75 15.29 36.65
CA LYS A 55 -10.97 15.48 35.44
C LYS A 55 -11.90 16.03 34.36
N GLU A 56 -12.00 17.35 34.24
CA GLU A 56 -12.64 18.00 33.11
C GLU A 56 -12.03 17.38 31.86
N ARG A 57 -12.88 16.68 31.09
CA ARG A 57 -12.48 16.06 29.83
C ARG A 57 -12.16 17.22 28.89
N VAL A 58 -10.89 17.60 28.82
CA VAL A 58 -10.43 18.64 27.93
C VAL A 58 -10.78 18.19 26.51
N SER A 59 -11.76 18.84 25.90
CA SER A 59 -12.19 18.51 24.54
C SER A 59 -11.01 18.71 23.59
N LEU A 60 -10.82 17.81 22.63
CA LEU A 60 -9.74 17.95 21.63
C LEU A 60 -9.86 19.25 20.84
N LEU A 61 -11.07 19.77 20.67
CA LEU A 61 -11.29 21.09 20.07
C LEU A 61 -10.76 22.22 20.96
N SER A 62 -10.99 22.14 22.27
CA SER A 62 -10.46 23.13 23.23
C SER A 62 -8.93 23.07 23.28
N LEU A 63 -8.35 21.86 23.27
CA LEU A 63 -6.90 21.67 23.19
C LEU A 63 -6.32 22.25 21.89
N LYS A 64 -6.97 21.98 20.75
CA LYS A 64 -6.55 22.51 19.45
C LYS A 64 -6.60 24.04 19.43
N ASN A 65 -7.71 24.62 19.86
CA ASN A 65 -7.88 26.06 19.88
C ASN A 65 -6.86 26.72 20.82
N GLY A 66 -6.61 26.12 22.00
CA GLY A 66 -5.58 26.58 22.93
C GLY A 66 -4.17 26.51 22.35
N ALA A 67 -3.81 25.40 21.68
CA ALA A 67 -2.49 25.24 21.06
C ALA A 67 -2.28 26.13 19.82
N ILE A 68 -3.34 26.42 19.05
CA ILE A 68 -3.28 27.39 17.95
C ILE A 68 -3.12 28.80 18.52
N LEU A 69 -3.85 29.14 19.59
CA LEU A 69 -3.73 30.44 20.23
C LEU A 69 -2.34 30.66 20.81
N SER A 70 -1.76 29.67 21.51
CA SER A 70 -0.39 29.75 22.02
C SER A 70 0.63 29.89 20.89
N TYR A 71 0.42 29.20 19.76
CA TYR A 71 1.25 29.36 18.56
C TYR A 71 1.17 30.79 17.99
N VAL A 72 -0.04 31.33 17.82
CA VAL A 72 -0.24 32.71 17.34
C VAL A 72 0.41 33.72 18.30
N GLN A 73 0.27 33.51 19.62
CA GLN A 73 0.93 34.35 20.63
C GLN A 73 2.47 34.31 20.50
N SER A 74 3.05 33.13 20.28
CA SER A 74 4.51 33.01 20.07
C SER A 74 4.98 33.70 18.77
N LEU A 75 4.18 33.67 17.71
CA LEU A 75 4.45 34.42 16.48
C LEU A 75 4.31 35.94 16.69
N LEU A 76 3.31 36.36 17.48
CA LEU A 76 3.12 37.76 17.83
C LEU A 76 4.30 38.30 18.65
N MET A 77 4.85 37.51 19.58
CA MET A 77 6.08 37.90 20.28
C MET A 77 7.26 38.09 19.31
N ILE A 78 7.46 37.18 18.35
CA ILE A 78 8.49 37.34 17.33
C ILE A 78 8.25 38.61 16.48
N ALA A 79 7.00 38.89 16.14
CA ALA A 79 6.65 40.09 15.37
C ALA A 79 6.87 41.36 16.19
N HIS A 80 6.53 41.34 17.49
CA HIS A 80 6.76 42.44 18.42
C HIS A 80 8.26 42.72 18.57
N ASP A 81 9.07 41.69 18.84
CA ASP A 81 10.53 41.81 18.97
C ASP A 81 11.19 42.40 17.70
N LYS A 82 10.61 42.16 16.52
CA LYS A 82 11.10 42.70 15.23
C LYS A 82 10.65 44.12 14.94
N MET A 83 9.54 44.55 15.51
CA MET A 83 8.93 45.87 15.28
C MET A 83 9.33 46.88 16.37
N ASP A 84 9.81 46.41 17.52
CA ASP A 84 10.24 47.26 18.62
C ASP A 84 11.57 47.97 18.29
N PRO A 85 11.60 49.32 18.19
CA PRO A 85 12.81 50.07 17.87
C PRO A 85 13.89 50.01 18.97
N ASP A 86 13.52 49.66 20.22
CA ASP A 86 14.43 49.56 21.37
C ASP A 86 14.93 48.13 21.62
N CYS A 87 14.85 47.27 20.62
CA CYS A 87 15.00 45.82 20.75
C CYS A 87 16.30 45.38 21.45
N ARG A 88 16.15 44.75 22.62
CA ARG A 88 17.23 44.21 23.45
C ARG A 88 17.82 42.90 22.92
N ASP A 89 17.04 42.15 22.14
CA ASP A 89 17.44 40.88 21.50
C ASP A 89 16.82 40.80 20.09
N PRO A 90 17.49 41.30 19.02
CA PRO A 90 16.93 41.34 17.65
C PRO A 90 16.66 39.95 17.08
N THR A 91 17.25 38.94 17.72
CA THR A 91 17.09 37.55 17.37
C THR A 91 15.74 37.06 17.91
N GLY A 92 15.18 37.46 19.06
CA GLY A 92 13.86 36.94 19.50
C GLY A 92 13.85 35.41 19.71
N ASP A 93 14.92 34.87 20.31
CA ASP A 93 15.15 33.43 20.46
C ASP A 93 14.07 32.72 21.28
N LYS A 94 13.55 33.38 22.32
CA LYS A 94 12.49 32.83 23.18
C LYS A 94 11.19 32.63 22.41
N GLY A 95 10.78 33.62 21.62
CA GLY A 95 9.60 33.52 20.76
C GLY A 95 9.73 32.39 19.74
N ARG A 96 10.93 32.22 19.16
CA ARG A 96 11.21 31.10 18.24
C ARG A 96 11.15 29.73 18.89
N GLN A 97 11.74 29.56 20.07
CA GLN A 97 11.73 28.28 20.78
C GLN A 97 10.28 27.86 21.10
N LEU A 98 9.49 28.78 21.66
CA LEU A 98 8.07 28.54 21.95
C LEU A 98 7.25 28.26 20.68
N ALA A 99 7.53 28.95 19.57
CA ALA A 99 6.87 28.68 18.30
C ALA A 99 7.18 27.28 17.76
N ILE A 100 8.41 26.82 17.91
CA ILE A 100 8.81 25.45 17.54
C ILE A 100 8.12 24.44 18.43
N GLU A 101 8.10 24.64 19.75
CA GLU A 101 7.42 23.76 20.71
C GLU A 101 5.92 23.65 20.40
N ASN A 102 5.23 24.79 20.26
CA ASN A 102 3.81 24.83 19.91
C ASN A 102 3.53 24.15 18.56
N ARG A 103 4.41 24.32 17.57
CA ARG A 103 4.30 23.63 16.28
C ARG A 103 4.45 22.11 16.44
N VAL A 104 5.40 21.65 17.26
CA VAL A 104 5.56 20.22 17.57
C VAL A 104 4.32 19.66 18.25
N VAL A 105 3.71 20.39 19.19
CA VAL A 105 2.46 19.99 19.85
C VAL A 105 1.31 19.85 18.85
N LEU A 106 1.18 20.79 17.92
CA LEU A 106 0.16 20.72 16.87
C LEU A 106 0.40 19.54 15.92
N GLU A 107 1.63 19.34 15.45
CA GLU A 107 1.95 18.34 14.45
C GLU A 107 2.01 16.91 14.99
N ARG A 108 2.67 16.71 16.13
CA ARG A 108 2.87 15.38 16.75
C ARG A 108 1.82 15.05 17.81
N GLY A 109 1.22 16.04 18.46
CA GLY A 109 0.20 15.83 19.49
C GLY A 109 -1.21 15.80 18.91
N VAL A 110 -1.67 16.93 18.39
CA VAL A 110 -3.09 17.11 18.01
C VAL A 110 -3.45 16.36 16.71
N LYS A 111 -2.65 16.50 15.63
CA LYS A 111 -2.98 15.88 14.33
C LYS A 111 -3.18 14.35 14.38
N PRO A 112 -2.37 13.55 15.08
CA PRO A 112 -2.62 12.10 15.17
C PRO A 112 -3.91 11.75 15.91
N LEU A 113 -4.31 12.55 16.90
CA LEU A 113 -5.57 12.34 17.62
C LEU A 113 -6.77 12.65 16.73
N GLU A 114 -6.68 13.71 15.91
CA GLU A 114 -7.70 14.02 14.90
C GLU A 114 -7.85 12.91 13.86
N LYS A 115 -6.73 12.33 13.39
CA LYS A 115 -6.75 11.18 12.47
C LYS A 115 -7.43 9.96 13.09
N LYS A 116 -7.20 9.69 14.38
CA LYS A 116 -7.86 8.58 15.09
C LYS A 116 -9.35 8.84 15.28
N LEU A 117 -9.74 10.06 15.65
CA LEU A 117 -11.14 10.43 15.82
C LEU A 117 -11.90 10.42 14.49
N SER A 118 -11.35 11.00 13.43
CA SER A 118 -11.96 10.95 12.09
C SER A 118 -12.16 9.52 11.63
N TYR A 119 -11.17 8.64 11.83
CA TYR A 119 -11.34 7.21 11.54
C TYR A 119 -12.46 6.57 12.37
N GLN A 120 -12.57 6.89 13.67
CA GLN A 120 -13.64 6.36 14.53
C GLN A 120 -15.02 6.87 14.10
N LEU A 121 -15.12 8.14 13.72
CA LEU A 121 -16.34 8.74 13.18
C LEU A 121 -16.72 8.10 11.84
N ASP A 122 -15.77 7.96 10.91
CA ASP A 122 -15.98 7.28 9.64
C ASP A 122 -16.41 5.82 9.84
N LYS A 123 -15.83 5.13 10.82
CA LYS A 123 -16.24 3.76 11.17
C LYS A 123 -17.68 3.72 11.70
N LEU A 124 -18.06 4.67 12.55
CA LEU A 124 -19.43 4.80 13.05
C LEU A 124 -20.41 5.15 11.93
N ILE A 125 -20.05 6.07 11.04
CA ILE A 125 -20.87 6.45 9.88
C ILE A 125 -21.02 5.25 8.94
N ARG A 126 -19.96 4.49 8.68
CA ARG A 126 -20.03 3.27 7.87
C ARG A 126 -20.91 2.20 8.52
N ALA A 127 -20.79 2.01 9.83
CA ALA A 127 -21.65 1.08 10.57
C ALA A 127 -23.12 1.52 10.54
N TYR A 128 -23.39 2.82 10.71
CA TYR A 128 -24.73 3.39 10.63
C TYR A 128 -25.32 3.23 9.23
N ARG A 129 -24.58 3.58 8.17
CA ARG A 129 -25.01 3.39 6.79
C ARG A 129 -25.23 1.92 6.43
N ARG A 130 -24.44 1.00 7.00
CA ARG A 130 -24.65 -0.45 6.85
C ARG A 130 -25.95 -0.88 7.52
N MET A 131 -26.20 -0.46 8.76
CA MET A 131 -27.44 -0.74 9.48
C MET A 131 -28.66 -0.18 8.73
N GLU A 132 -28.57 1.04 8.22
CA GLU A 132 -29.63 1.68 7.43
C GLU A 132 -29.92 0.89 6.15
N LYS A 133 -28.89 0.45 5.43
CA LYS A 133 -29.04 -0.40 4.25
C LYS A 133 -29.64 -1.77 4.59
N GLU A 134 -29.16 -2.44 5.63
CA GLU A 134 -29.71 -3.72 6.10
C GLU A 134 -31.19 -3.61 6.50
N TYR A 135 -31.58 -2.49 7.13
CA TYR A 135 -32.97 -2.21 7.48
C TYR A 135 -33.84 -2.03 6.23
N MET A 136 -33.39 -1.21 5.27
CA MET A 136 -34.11 -1.00 3.99
C MET A 136 -34.21 -2.29 3.18
N ASP A 137 -33.16 -3.11 3.14
CA ASP A 137 -33.16 -4.41 2.46
C ASP A 137 -34.05 -5.42 3.18
N ALA A 138 -34.12 -5.40 4.51
CA ALA A 138 -35.04 -6.22 5.30
C ALA A 138 -36.51 -5.81 5.05
N GLU A 139 -36.80 -4.52 4.94
CA GLU A 139 -38.13 -4.01 4.60
C GLU A 139 -38.53 -4.43 3.17
N ARG A 140 -37.63 -4.31 2.19
CA ARG A 140 -37.84 -4.82 0.82
C ARG A 140 -38.10 -6.33 0.81
N ARG A 141 -37.30 -7.12 1.54
CA ARG A 141 -37.53 -8.57 1.63
C ARG A 141 -38.85 -8.91 2.34
N ALA A 142 -39.25 -8.15 3.35
CA ALA A 142 -40.53 -8.36 4.04
C ALA A 142 -41.73 -8.04 3.12
N THR A 143 -41.65 -6.96 2.34
CA THR A 143 -42.68 -6.58 1.36
C THR A 143 -42.75 -7.58 0.19
N GLU A 144 -41.62 -8.01 -0.36
CA GLU A 144 -41.57 -9.06 -1.39
C GLU A 144 -42.11 -10.40 -0.89
N LYS A 145 -41.80 -10.77 0.36
CA LYS A 145 -42.35 -11.99 0.97
C LYS A 145 -43.86 -11.88 1.16
N LEU A 146 -44.37 -10.72 1.55
CA LEU A 146 -45.81 -10.48 1.65
C LEU A 146 -46.49 -10.56 0.27
N SER A 147 -45.90 -9.97 -0.77
CA SER A 147 -46.46 -10.06 -2.14
C SER A 147 -46.42 -11.49 -2.71
N ARG A 148 -45.43 -12.31 -2.33
CA ARG A 148 -45.40 -13.73 -2.72
C ARG A 148 -46.49 -14.55 -2.01
N ILE A 149 -46.77 -14.26 -0.74
CA ILE A 149 -47.86 -14.93 0.01
C ILE A 149 -49.23 -14.59 -0.60
N ASP A 150 -49.44 -13.36 -1.07
CA ASP A 150 -50.68 -12.96 -1.76
C ASP A 150 -50.83 -13.62 -3.14
N HIS A 151 -49.72 -14.07 -3.75
CA HIS A 151 -49.73 -14.72 -5.08
C HIS A 151 -49.83 -16.25 -5.00
N ASP A 152 -49.53 -16.88 -3.86
CA ASP A 152 -49.63 -18.34 -3.65
C ASP A 152 -51.07 -18.84 -3.35
N ASP A 153 -52.02 -17.94 -3.03
CA ASP A 153 -53.46 -18.28 -2.89
C ASP A 153 -54.23 -18.18 -4.22
N ARG A 154 -53.53 -17.86 -5.33
CA ARG A 154 -54.11 -17.87 -6.67
C ARG A 154 -53.13 -18.45 -7.70
N SER A 155 -53.49 -19.65 -8.15
CA SER A 155 -53.13 -20.35 -9.39
C SER A 155 -52.01 -21.39 -9.33
N HIS A 156 -52.48 -22.64 -9.29
CA HIS A 156 -51.86 -23.81 -9.90
C HIS A 156 -52.17 -23.75 -11.41
N SER A 157 -51.19 -23.34 -12.23
CA SER A 157 -51.16 -23.63 -13.68
C SER A 157 -49.79 -23.28 -14.25
N ASP A 158 -49.14 -24.29 -14.82
CA ASP A 158 -47.91 -24.22 -15.59
C ASP A 158 -47.99 -23.20 -16.72
N GLU A 159 -46.89 -22.48 -16.99
CA GLU A 159 -46.15 -22.58 -18.26
C GLU A 159 -45.04 -21.52 -18.35
N GLU A 160 -43.92 -21.94 -18.93
CA GLU A 160 -42.68 -21.21 -19.10
C GLU A 160 -42.84 -19.99 -20.00
N ASN A 161 -42.27 -18.85 -19.60
CA ASN A 161 -41.89 -17.81 -20.56
C ASN A 161 -40.67 -17.02 -20.06
N ASN A 162 -39.52 -17.35 -20.62
CA ASN A 162 -38.28 -16.58 -20.47
C ASN A 162 -38.31 -15.38 -21.42
N SER A 163 -38.54 -14.18 -20.85
CA SER A 163 -38.22 -12.92 -21.51
C SER A 163 -37.36 -12.08 -20.57
N ASP A 164 -36.05 -12.06 -20.80
CA ASP A 164 -35.12 -11.15 -20.13
C ASP A 164 -34.40 -10.31 -21.19
N ASP A 165 -34.91 -9.10 -21.41
CA ASP A 165 -34.28 -8.07 -22.24
C ASP A 165 -34.26 -6.73 -21.47
N SER A 166 -33.18 -6.56 -20.71
CA SER A 166 -32.24 -5.43 -20.85
C SER A 166 -32.34 -4.17 -19.96
N LYS A 167 -31.14 -3.88 -19.43
CA LYS A 167 -30.46 -2.57 -19.20
C LYS A 167 -30.62 -1.82 -17.87
N SER A 168 -29.53 -1.94 -17.11
CA SER A 168 -28.62 -0.86 -16.63
C SER A 168 -29.10 0.09 -15.54
N SER A 169 -28.52 -0.08 -14.34
CA SER A 169 -27.92 1.04 -13.61
C SER A 169 -26.75 0.54 -12.76
N SER A 170 -25.57 1.10 -13.03
CA SER A 170 -24.34 0.95 -12.28
C SER A 170 -24.51 1.34 -10.81
N SER A 171 -24.00 0.50 -9.91
CA SER A 171 -23.45 0.91 -8.62
C SER A 171 -22.44 -0.15 -8.18
N ASP A 172 -21.22 -0.02 -8.68
CA ASP A 172 -20.03 -0.65 -8.11
C ASP A 172 -19.95 -0.32 -6.60
N SER A 173 -20.14 -1.33 -5.76
CA SER A 173 -19.77 -1.27 -4.35
C SER A 173 -19.42 -2.67 -3.86
N ASP A 174 -18.17 -3.05 -4.14
CA ASP A 174 -17.28 -3.87 -3.32
C ASP A 174 -17.97 -4.82 -2.31
N SER A 175 -18.55 -5.91 -2.83
CA SER A 175 -18.84 -7.13 -2.04
C SER A 175 -17.78 -8.17 -2.42
N SER A 176 -16.69 -8.18 -1.66
CA SER A 176 -15.65 -9.21 -1.73
C SER A 176 -15.42 -9.88 -0.38
N ASP A 177 -16.31 -9.66 0.59
CA ASP A 177 -16.20 -10.20 1.96
C ASP A 177 -17.35 -11.17 2.30
N GLU A 178 -18.32 -11.38 1.40
CA GLU A 178 -19.47 -12.28 1.61
C GLU A 178 -19.22 -13.73 1.11
N GLU A 179 -18.20 -13.97 0.26
CA GLU A 179 -17.90 -15.31 -0.26
C GLU A 179 -17.03 -16.16 0.70
N GLU A 180 -16.43 -15.57 1.74
CA GLU A 180 -15.51 -16.30 2.65
C GLU A 180 -16.25 -17.04 3.79
N GLU A 181 -17.48 -16.66 4.14
CA GLU A 181 -18.24 -17.31 5.24
C GLU A 181 -19.06 -18.54 4.79
N GLU A 182 -19.51 -18.61 3.54
CA GLU A 182 -20.33 -19.73 3.04
C GLU A 182 -19.51 -21.01 2.73
N MET A 183 -18.18 -20.89 2.58
CA MET A 183 -17.28 -22.00 2.27
C MET A 183 -16.74 -22.74 3.50
N SER A 184 -17.17 -22.35 4.70
CA SER A 184 -16.71 -22.93 5.98
C SER A 184 -17.55 -24.14 6.46
N TYR A 185 -18.68 -24.44 5.79
CA TYR A 185 -19.62 -25.52 6.14
C TYR A 185 -19.65 -26.68 5.14
N ARG A 186 -18.50 -27.17 4.66
CA ARG A 186 -18.43 -28.43 3.90
C ARG A 186 -17.35 -29.38 4.44
N PRO A 187 -17.66 -30.66 4.76
CA PRO A 187 -16.65 -31.65 5.12
C PRO A 187 -15.82 -32.03 3.88
N ASN A 188 -14.50 -31.88 3.98
CA ASN A 188 -13.53 -32.07 2.89
C ASN A 188 -13.43 -33.54 2.42
N VAL A 189 -13.81 -33.82 1.16
CA VAL A 189 -13.64 -35.14 0.49
C VAL A 189 -12.55 -35.13 -0.59
N ILE A 190 -11.71 -34.11 -0.65
CA ILE A 190 -10.72 -33.91 -1.73
C ILE A 190 -9.31 -34.28 -1.23
N LYS A 191 -9.13 -35.55 -0.89
CA LYS A 191 -7.82 -36.22 -0.83
C LYS A 191 -7.88 -37.53 -1.61
N SER A 192 -8.25 -37.46 -2.89
CA SER A 192 -7.84 -38.50 -3.84
C SER A 192 -7.88 -37.95 -5.25
N LYS A 193 -6.83 -38.27 -6.02
CA LYS A 193 -6.70 -38.13 -7.48
C LYS A 193 -6.30 -36.74 -8.00
N SER A 194 -5.00 -36.58 -8.27
CA SER A 194 -4.54 -36.34 -9.65
C SER A 194 -3.01 -36.48 -9.73
N ILE A 195 -2.55 -37.70 -10.08
CA ILE A 195 -1.33 -37.85 -10.86
C ILE A 195 -1.78 -37.63 -12.31
N ARG A 196 -1.33 -36.54 -12.95
CA ARG A 196 -1.33 -36.44 -14.41
C ARG A 196 0.02 -35.92 -14.88
N LYS A 197 0.54 -36.74 -15.77
CA LYS A 197 1.79 -36.73 -16.54
C LYS A 197 1.76 -35.58 -17.54
N ASP A 198 2.88 -34.87 -17.70
CA ASP A 198 3.10 -34.07 -18.90
C ASP A 198 4.53 -34.19 -19.43
N LYS A 199 4.60 -34.22 -20.77
CA LYS A 199 5.78 -34.47 -21.61
C LYS A 199 6.37 -33.14 -22.11
N GLY A 200 7.69 -33.10 -22.32
CA GLY A 200 8.38 -32.14 -23.20
C GLY A 200 9.90 -32.19 -23.02
N ARG A 201 10.63 -32.93 -23.86
CA ARG A 201 11.31 -32.50 -25.12
C ARG A 201 12.62 -31.72 -24.88
N GLY A 202 13.74 -32.33 -25.27
CA GLY A 202 15.07 -31.72 -25.44
C GLY A 202 16.08 -32.73 -26.02
N HIS A 203 16.31 -32.62 -27.34
CA HIS A 203 17.36 -33.21 -28.19
C HIS A 203 18.76 -32.68 -27.74
N GLU A 204 19.96 -33.23 -27.98
CA GLU A 204 20.57 -33.92 -29.14
C GLU A 204 22.01 -34.41 -28.81
N SER A 205 22.57 -35.22 -29.74
CA SER A 205 23.95 -35.77 -29.91
C SER A 205 24.19 -37.18 -29.35
N GLY A 206 24.66 -38.18 -30.11
CA GLY A 206 24.96 -38.30 -31.54
C GLY A 206 25.45 -39.74 -31.84
N GLU A 207 25.18 -40.16 -33.09
CA GLU A 207 25.88 -41.15 -33.95
C GLU A 207 25.81 -42.67 -33.59
N GLU A 208 25.07 -43.44 -34.41
CA GLU A 208 25.55 -44.50 -35.35
C GLU A 208 25.61 -45.90 -34.67
N GLU A 209 25.05 -47.01 -35.14
CA GLU A 209 24.94 -47.60 -36.47
C GLU A 209 23.89 -48.75 -36.47
N GLU A 210 23.50 -49.20 -37.66
CA GLU A 210 22.50 -50.24 -37.97
C GLU A 210 22.86 -51.66 -37.47
N ASN A 211 21.86 -52.46 -37.06
CA ASN A 211 21.47 -53.69 -37.78
C ASN A 211 20.44 -54.56 -37.04
N ASN A 212 19.37 -54.86 -37.78
CA ASN A 212 18.58 -56.09 -37.87
C ASN A 212 18.19 -56.87 -36.59
N GLU A 213 16.87 -56.87 -36.37
CA GLU A 213 16.12 -57.87 -35.63
C GLU A 213 16.47 -59.30 -36.08
N ASN A 214 16.61 -60.22 -35.11
CA ASN A 214 16.17 -61.60 -35.30
C ASN A 214 15.84 -62.25 -33.95
N ASN A 215 14.57 -62.59 -33.82
CA ASN A 215 13.97 -63.46 -32.80
C ASN A 215 14.78 -64.75 -32.61
N LYS A 216 15.26 -65.00 -31.40
CA LYS A 216 15.60 -66.36 -30.94
C LYS A 216 14.98 -66.61 -29.57
N GLN A 217 14.02 -67.54 -29.56
CA GLN A 217 13.54 -68.20 -28.35
C GLN A 217 14.69 -68.93 -27.65
N PRO A 218 14.80 -68.90 -26.30
CA PRO A 218 15.74 -69.75 -25.61
C PRO A 218 15.17 -71.16 -25.45
N LYS A 219 15.94 -72.15 -25.93
CA LYS A 219 15.77 -73.57 -25.61
C LYS A 219 16.01 -73.81 -24.11
N LYS A 220 15.27 -74.78 -23.57
CA LYS A 220 15.39 -75.26 -22.18
C LYS A 220 16.69 -76.06 -22.01
N ASP A 221 17.72 -75.41 -21.48
CA ASP A 221 18.82 -76.11 -20.81
C ASP A 221 18.57 -76.01 -19.30
N GLY A 222 18.47 -77.16 -18.62
CA GLY A 222 18.19 -77.27 -17.18
C GLY A 222 19.32 -76.78 -16.25
N ILE A 223 20.17 -75.87 -16.73
CA ILE A 223 21.22 -75.23 -15.95
C ILE A 223 20.72 -73.84 -15.56
N TYR A 224 20.44 -73.67 -14.27
CA TYR A 224 20.05 -72.38 -13.71
C TYR A 224 21.15 -71.35 -13.97
N ARG A 225 20.85 -70.38 -14.83
CA ARG A 225 21.70 -69.21 -15.04
C ARG A 225 21.15 -68.08 -14.18
N PRO A 226 21.87 -67.64 -13.14
CA PRO A 226 21.42 -66.53 -12.33
C PRO A 226 21.28 -65.27 -13.20
N PRO A 227 20.27 -64.43 -12.95
CA PRO A 227 20.05 -63.22 -13.73
C PRO A 227 21.27 -62.30 -13.61
N LYS A 228 21.79 -61.87 -14.76
CA LYS A 228 22.83 -60.83 -14.81
C LYS A 228 22.19 -59.49 -14.50
N ILE A 229 22.27 -59.08 -13.24
CA ILE A 229 21.85 -57.74 -12.80
C ILE A 229 22.97 -56.79 -13.23
N SER A 230 22.77 -56.01 -14.31
CA SER A 230 23.59 -54.82 -14.50
C SER A 230 23.46 -53.96 -13.25
N ALA A 231 24.56 -53.40 -12.74
CA ALA A 231 24.55 -52.54 -11.55
C ALA A 231 23.69 -51.28 -11.80
N MET A 232 22.38 -51.43 -11.71
CA MET A 232 21.45 -50.34 -11.56
C MET A 232 21.51 -49.97 -10.09
N LEU A 233 21.87 -48.72 -9.79
CA LEU A 233 21.72 -48.17 -8.46
C LEU A 233 20.27 -48.46 -7.98
N PRO A 234 20.07 -48.83 -6.70
CA PRO A 234 18.74 -49.09 -6.16
C PRO A 234 17.80 -47.93 -6.50
N PRO A 235 16.50 -48.15 -6.79
CA PRO A 235 15.58 -47.09 -7.18
C PRO A 235 15.45 -46.13 -6.01
N THR A 236 16.14 -45.01 -6.12
CA THR A 236 16.29 -44.04 -5.05
C THR A 236 15.06 -43.13 -5.01
N ALA A 237 13.88 -43.71 -4.83
CA ALA A 237 12.63 -42.97 -4.65
C ALA A 237 12.64 -42.08 -3.37
N HIS A 238 13.67 -42.21 -2.52
CA HIS A 238 13.95 -41.34 -1.39
C HIS A 238 15.11 -40.34 -1.64
N ILE A 239 15.81 -40.39 -2.78
CA ILE A 239 16.85 -39.43 -3.20
C ILE A 239 16.29 -38.29 -4.05
N SER A 240 15.02 -38.31 -4.46
CA SER A 240 14.38 -37.07 -4.95
C SER A 240 14.09 -36.06 -3.83
N GLN A 241 14.27 -36.45 -2.57
CA GLN A 241 14.30 -35.58 -1.38
C GLN A 241 15.64 -35.72 -0.63
N HIS A 242 16.72 -36.16 -1.29
CA HIS A 242 18.03 -36.01 -0.69
C HIS A 242 18.32 -34.52 -0.56
N PHE A 243 18.75 -34.11 0.63
CA PHE A 243 19.31 -32.79 0.90
C PHE A 243 20.51 -32.59 -0.04
N GLU A 244 20.26 -32.00 -1.20
CA GLU A 244 21.32 -31.55 -2.10
C GLU A 244 21.89 -30.28 -1.49
N ASP A 245 22.89 -30.42 -0.62
CA ASP A 245 23.71 -29.32 -0.11
C ASP A 245 24.66 -28.80 -1.20
N LYS A 246 24.10 -28.50 -2.35
CA LYS A 246 24.82 -27.97 -3.49
C LYS A 246 24.62 -26.47 -3.47
N PHE A 247 25.74 -25.76 -3.53
CA PHE A 247 25.70 -24.31 -3.65
C PHE A 247 25.01 -23.90 -4.95
N ASN A 248 23.84 -23.30 -4.84
CA ASN A 248 23.11 -22.73 -5.95
C ASN A 248 23.44 -21.24 -6.10
N ALA A 249 24.38 -20.92 -7.00
CA ALA A 249 24.74 -19.53 -7.29
C ALA A 249 23.55 -18.66 -7.75
N LYS A 250 22.52 -19.30 -8.32
CA LYS A 250 21.28 -18.61 -8.72
C LYS A 250 20.55 -18.07 -7.50
N ASP A 251 20.45 -18.82 -6.40
CA ASP A 251 19.69 -18.42 -5.22
C ASP A 251 20.35 -17.24 -4.48
N HIS A 252 21.67 -17.11 -4.59
CA HIS A 252 22.45 -15.99 -4.03
C HIS A 252 22.64 -14.81 -4.98
N LYS A 253 22.15 -14.88 -6.22
CA LYS A 253 22.24 -13.78 -7.17
C LYS A 253 21.25 -12.68 -6.80
N ASP A 254 21.63 -11.42 -7.01
CA ASP A 254 20.69 -10.31 -6.85
C ASP A 254 19.60 -10.36 -7.94
N HIS A 255 18.35 -10.44 -7.50
CA HIS A 255 17.15 -10.47 -8.35
C HIS A 255 16.35 -9.15 -8.30
N SER A 256 16.90 -8.09 -7.71
CA SER A 256 16.28 -6.76 -7.62
C SER A 256 15.66 -6.30 -8.93
N ASN A 257 16.36 -6.49 -10.04
CA ASN A 257 15.93 -6.10 -11.39
C ASN A 257 14.69 -6.85 -11.91
N ARG A 258 14.31 -7.99 -11.33
CA ARG A 258 13.15 -8.77 -11.78
C ARG A 258 11.84 -8.13 -11.34
N SER A 259 11.77 -7.67 -10.09
CA SER A 259 10.59 -7.00 -9.51
C SER A 259 10.61 -5.48 -9.68
N ARG A 260 11.74 -4.90 -10.12
CA ARG A 260 11.86 -3.47 -10.37
C ARG A 260 10.95 -3.05 -11.53
N MET A 261 9.98 -2.19 -11.24
CA MET A 261 9.05 -1.61 -12.21
C MET A 261 9.22 -0.10 -12.25
N GLN A 262 9.31 0.46 -13.45
CA GLN A 262 9.58 1.89 -13.65
C GLN A 262 8.51 2.78 -13.00
N ALA A 263 7.23 2.45 -13.15
CA ALA A 263 6.13 3.24 -12.56
C ALA A 263 6.20 3.29 -11.02
N ILE A 264 6.65 2.21 -10.36
CA ILE A 264 6.84 2.21 -8.90
C ILE A 264 8.04 3.07 -8.53
N ASP A 265 9.14 2.93 -9.26
CA ASP A 265 10.36 3.68 -8.99
C ASP A 265 10.13 5.19 -9.14
N GLU A 266 9.34 5.61 -10.13
CA GLU A 266 8.96 7.01 -10.35
C GLU A 266 8.11 7.54 -9.20
N TYR A 267 7.07 6.79 -8.79
CA TYR A 267 6.29 7.14 -7.60
C TYR A 267 7.18 7.22 -6.35
N LEU A 268 8.14 6.30 -6.18
CA LEU A 268 9.03 6.33 -5.03
C LEU A 268 9.94 7.57 -5.03
N ARG A 269 10.38 8.03 -6.20
CA ARG A 269 11.18 9.26 -6.33
C ARG A 269 10.36 10.49 -5.98
N ASP A 270 9.14 10.58 -6.50
CA ASP A 270 8.21 11.68 -6.18
C ASP A 270 7.86 11.74 -4.68
N GLN A 271 7.69 10.58 -4.05
CA GLN A 271 7.46 10.50 -2.61
C GLN A 271 8.73 10.68 -1.76
N SER A 272 9.90 10.59 -2.36
CA SER A 272 11.17 10.80 -1.65
C SER A 272 11.53 12.28 -1.62
N GLU A 273 11.89 12.78 -0.44
CA GLU A 273 12.38 14.17 -0.29
C GLU A 273 13.84 14.33 -0.74
N GLN A 274 14.46 13.27 -1.27
CA GLN A 274 15.85 13.31 -1.70
C GLN A 274 15.95 13.93 -3.09
N PRO A 275 16.92 14.83 -3.33
CA PRO A 275 17.12 15.39 -4.66
C PRO A 275 17.62 14.32 -5.62
N ASP A 276 17.00 14.26 -6.80
CA ASP A 276 17.46 13.44 -7.91
C ASP A 276 18.64 14.11 -8.62
N TRP A 277 19.62 13.31 -9.03
CA TRP A 277 20.81 13.78 -9.74
C TRP A 277 20.56 13.85 -11.24
N GLU A 278 19.87 14.90 -11.68
CA GLU A 278 19.66 15.17 -13.10
C GLU A 278 20.93 15.70 -13.78
N SER A 279 21.11 15.34 -15.05
CA SER A 279 22.24 15.83 -15.84
C SER A 279 21.93 17.20 -16.43
N SER A 280 22.98 17.96 -16.76
CA SER A 280 22.82 19.25 -17.43
C SER A 280 22.03 19.14 -18.74
N VAL A 281 21.20 20.15 -19.02
CA VAL A 281 20.41 20.24 -20.25
C VAL A 281 21.34 20.20 -21.46
N GLY A 282 21.13 19.24 -22.36
CA GLY A 282 21.96 19.02 -23.55
C GLY A 282 22.99 17.90 -23.43
N ALA A 283 23.43 17.52 -22.23
CA ALA A 283 24.35 16.39 -22.04
C ALA A 283 23.68 15.03 -22.35
N ASN A 284 22.35 14.99 -22.23
CA ASN A 284 21.54 13.78 -22.43
C ASN A 284 21.08 13.58 -23.88
N ILE A 285 21.42 14.47 -24.81
CA ILE A 285 20.97 14.36 -26.21
C ILE A 285 21.92 13.44 -26.98
N VAL A 286 21.37 12.42 -27.65
CA VAL A 286 22.14 11.46 -28.44
C VAL A 286 22.16 11.87 -29.91
N ASP A 287 23.31 11.74 -30.56
CA ASP A 287 23.51 11.95 -32.00
C ASP A 287 22.91 13.26 -32.51
N HIS A 288 23.18 14.37 -31.81
CA HIS A 288 22.69 15.71 -32.15
C HIS A 288 21.15 15.76 -32.33
N GLY A 289 20.41 14.90 -31.62
CA GLY A 289 18.95 14.84 -31.64
C GLY A 289 18.37 13.65 -32.42
N ARG A 290 19.16 12.95 -33.24
CA ARG A 290 18.67 11.78 -34.01
C ARG A 290 18.32 10.59 -33.11
N GLY A 291 19.03 10.44 -32.00
CA GLY A 291 18.76 9.39 -31.01
C GLY A 291 17.75 9.79 -29.94
N GLY A 292 17.25 11.04 -29.98
CA GLY A 292 16.41 11.61 -28.92
C GLY A 292 17.20 11.93 -27.64
N ILE A 293 16.45 12.11 -26.55
CA ILE A 293 16.99 12.33 -25.21
C ILE A 293 17.13 10.97 -24.52
N LYS A 294 18.24 10.73 -23.82
CA LYS A 294 18.48 9.49 -23.07
C LYS A 294 17.43 9.33 -21.97
N SER A 295 16.86 8.13 -21.86
CA SER A 295 16.02 7.76 -20.71
C SER A 295 16.85 7.65 -19.43
N LEU A 296 16.22 7.88 -18.28
CA LEU A 296 16.80 7.67 -16.94
C LEU A 296 17.48 6.30 -16.77
N ARG A 297 16.96 5.26 -17.42
CA ARG A 297 17.57 3.91 -17.37
C ARG A 297 18.83 3.80 -18.23
N ASP A 298 18.90 4.59 -19.29
CA ASP A 298 20.04 4.61 -20.21
C ASP A 298 21.18 5.47 -19.64
N THR A 299 20.88 6.61 -19.03
CA THR A 299 21.86 7.44 -18.29
C THR A 299 22.49 6.66 -17.13
N GLU A 300 21.67 5.96 -16.31
CA GLU A 300 22.14 5.13 -15.21
C GLU A 300 22.98 3.91 -15.69
N ARG A 301 22.75 3.43 -16.91
CA ARG A 301 23.59 2.38 -17.50
C ARG A 301 24.92 2.93 -17.98
N GLU A 302 24.90 4.09 -18.64
CA GLU A 302 26.10 4.78 -19.09
C GLU A 302 26.99 5.15 -17.91
N ARG A 303 26.41 5.68 -16.82
CA ARG A 303 27.14 5.96 -15.58
C ARG A 303 27.82 4.72 -15.00
N ARG A 304 27.14 3.56 -15.00
CA ARG A 304 27.76 2.29 -14.58
C ARG A 304 28.87 1.82 -15.53
N VAL A 305 28.78 2.16 -16.81
CA VAL A 305 29.85 1.88 -17.79
C VAL A 305 31.04 2.81 -17.53
N THR A 306 30.83 4.10 -17.36
CA THR A 306 31.92 5.05 -17.07
C THR A 306 32.62 4.71 -15.76
N GLU A 307 31.86 4.41 -14.70
CA GLU A 307 32.41 3.95 -13.41
C GLU A 307 33.28 2.71 -13.58
N TYR A 308 32.81 1.71 -14.34
CA TYR A 308 33.61 0.52 -14.64
C TYR A 308 34.88 0.83 -15.45
N GLU A 309 34.80 1.71 -16.44
CA GLU A 309 35.95 2.11 -17.27
C GLU A 309 36.97 2.93 -16.48
N GLU A 310 36.52 3.76 -15.55
CA GLU A 310 37.34 4.56 -14.64
C GLU A 310 38.01 3.69 -13.57
N GLU A 311 37.30 2.73 -12.99
CA GLU A 311 37.83 1.79 -11.99
C GLU A 311 38.87 0.84 -12.59
N ASN A 312 38.60 0.32 -13.80
CA ASN A 312 39.46 -0.68 -14.45
C ASN A 312 40.39 -0.10 -15.51
N PHE A 313 40.37 1.21 -15.72
CA PHE A 313 41.16 1.94 -16.73
C PHE A 313 41.15 1.28 -18.13
N THR A 314 40.03 0.66 -18.50
CA THR A 314 39.87 -0.09 -19.75
C THR A 314 38.55 0.28 -20.41
N ARG A 315 38.59 0.60 -21.71
CA ARG A 315 37.37 0.94 -22.46
C ARG A 315 36.60 -0.31 -22.87
N ILE A 316 35.28 -0.23 -22.81
CA ILE A 316 34.42 -1.28 -23.33
C ILE A 316 34.44 -1.21 -24.86
N ASN A 317 35.00 -2.23 -25.50
CA ASN A 317 35.20 -2.25 -26.93
C ASN A 317 33.89 -2.50 -27.69
N TYR A 318 33.34 -1.45 -28.30
CA TYR A 318 32.21 -1.57 -29.24
C TYR A 318 32.57 -2.26 -30.57
N LEU A 319 33.85 -2.23 -30.96
CA LEU A 319 34.32 -2.77 -32.24
C LEU A 319 34.50 -4.31 -32.25
N GLY A 320 34.65 -4.95 -31.08
CA GLY A 320 34.82 -6.40 -30.94
C GLY A 320 33.58 -7.14 -30.44
N MET A 321 32.44 -6.44 -30.35
CA MET A 321 31.21 -6.96 -29.75
C MET A 321 30.74 -8.24 -30.46
N ASN A 322 30.33 -9.22 -29.66
CA ASN A 322 29.70 -10.44 -30.14
C ASN A 322 28.46 -10.08 -31.00
N LYS A 323 28.17 -10.86 -32.05
CA LYS A 323 27.03 -10.65 -32.95
C LYS A 323 25.71 -10.46 -32.18
N ALA A 324 25.57 -11.16 -31.05
CA ALA A 324 24.42 -11.05 -30.15
C ALA A 324 24.28 -9.66 -29.52
N GLU A 325 25.38 -9.03 -29.13
CA GLU A 325 25.37 -7.73 -28.45
C GLU A 325 25.08 -6.59 -29.44
N ARG A 326 25.62 -6.69 -30.66
CA ARG A 326 25.27 -5.79 -31.76
C ARG A 326 23.77 -5.84 -32.09
N LYS A 327 23.17 -7.05 -32.09
CA LYS A 327 21.72 -7.21 -32.24
C LYS A 327 20.95 -6.56 -31.09
N ARG A 328 21.42 -6.72 -29.85
CA ARG A 328 20.81 -6.12 -28.66
C ARG A 328 20.85 -4.59 -28.70
N MET A 329 21.96 -3.99 -29.13
CA MET A 329 22.10 -2.54 -29.29
C MET A 329 21.13 -2.00 -30.35
N LYS A 330 21.07 -2.63 -31.54
CA LYS A 330 20.10 -2.24 -32.58
C LYS A 330 18.65 -2.39 -32.11
N GLN A 331 18.32 -3.49 -31.45
CA GLN A 331 16.98 -3.71 -30.91
C GLN A 331 16.63 -2.65 -29.86
N ARG A 332 17.59 -2.26 -29.01
CA ARG A 332 17.41 -1.16 -28.05
C ARG A 332 17.18 0.17 -28.76
N GLU A 333 17.98 0.51 -29.76
CA GLU A 333 17.82 1.76 -30.54
C GLU A 333 16.43 1.82 -31.21
N HIS A 334 15.99 0.70 -31.80
CA HIS A 334 14.64 0.62 -32.38
C HIS A 334 13.54 0.75 -31.33
N ALA A 335 13.68 0.09 -30.17
CA ALA A 335 12.71 0.20 -29.08
C ALA A 335 12.69 1.62 -28.49
N ALA A 336 13.86 2.26 -28.38
CA ALA A 336 13.99 3.64 -27.94
C ALA A 336 13.23 4.58 -28.88
N ARG A 337 13.42 4.45 -30.19
CA ARG A 337 12.67 5.26 -31.17
C ARG A 337 11.16 5.07 -31.13
N ALA A 338 10.69 3.88 -30.79
CA ALA A 338 9.26 3.57 -30.74
C ALA A 338 8.59 4.01 -29.43
N ASN A 339 9.32 3.92 -28.30
CA ASN A 339 8.74 4.05 -26.97
C ASN A 339 9.21 5.29 -26.21
N ILE A 340 10.40 5.82 -26.50
CA ILE A 340 10.97 6.97 -25.80
C ILE A 340 10.58 8.25 -26.53
N ILE A 341 9.89 9.14 -25.83
CA ILE A 341 9.41 10.41 -26.35
C ILE A 341 9.84 11.48 -25.34
N GLY A 342 10.63 12.46 -25.79
CA GLY A 342 11.09 13.55 -24.91
C GLY A 342 12.05 13.13 -23.79
N GLY A 343 12.62 11.92 -23.85
CA GLY A 343 13.49 11.38 -22.78
C GLY A 343 12.73 10.55 -21.74
N GLU A 344 11.41 10.55 -21.78
CA GLU A 344 10.56 9.68 -21.00
C GLU A 344 10.23 8.41 -21.79
N ASP A 345 10.16 7.26 -21.11
CA ASP A 345 9.79 5.99 -21.73
C ASP A 345 8.27 5.80 -21.55
N PHE A 346 7.53 5.65 -22.65
CA PHE A 346 6.10 5.33 -22.65
C PHE A 346 5.83 3.84 -22.94
N GLY A 347 6.88 3.05 -23.19
CA GLY A 347 6.76 1.62 -23.48
C GLY A 347 6.20 0.80 -22.32
N ILE A 348 6.19 1.35 -21.10
CA ILE A 348 5.64 0.72 -19.89
C ILE A 348 4.13 0.52 -20.05
N PHE A 349 3.43 1.46 -20.67
CA PHE A 349 1.97 1.41 -20.84
C PHE A 349 1.53 0.33 -21.84
N ASN A 350 2.41 -0.05 -22.77
CA ASN A 350 2.17 -1.13 -23.73
C ASN A 350 2.53 -2.52 -23.18
N SER A 351 3.06 -2.61 -21.96
CA SER A 351 3.47 -3.86 -21.34
C SER A 351 2.27 -4.59 -20.71
N LYS A 352 2.17 -5.90 -20.98
CA LYS A 352 1.20 -6.78 -20.30
C LYS A 352 1.63 -7.17 -18.87
N ARG A 353 2.80 -6.72 -18.41
CA ARG A 353 3.31 -7.03 -17.07
C ARG A 353 2.45 -6.31 -16.04
N LYS A 354 1.86 -7.07 -15.13
CA LYS A 354 0.97 -6.51 -14.13
C LYS A 354 1.73 -5.93 -12.95
N LEU A 355 1.23 -4.81 -12.42
CA LEU A 355 1.82 -4.14 -11.27
C LEU A 355 1.69 -4.99 -10.00
N GLU A 356 0.59 -5.72 -9.86
CA GLU A 356 0.37 -6.62 -8.74
C GLU A 356 1.40 -7.76 -8.69
N ASP A 357 2.00 -8.19 -9.79
CA ASP A 357 2.99 -9.28 -9.71
C ASP A 357 4.25 -8.86 -8.94
N SER A 358 4.62 -7.58 -9.04
CA SER A 358 5.77 -7.03 -8.30
C SER A 358 5.38 -6.48 -6.93
N THR A 359 4.16 -5.95 -6.78
CA THR A 359 3.68 -5.36 -5.52
C THR A 359 2.93 -6.35 -4.63
N SER A 360 2.53 -7.53 -5.14
CA SER A 360 1.64 -8.45 -4.44
C SER A 360 2.27 -8.90 -3.13
N ARG A 361 1.81 -8.21 -2.07
CA ARG A 361 1.86 -8.57 -0.66
C ARG A 361 3.14 -9.35 -0.33
N ARG A 362 4.33 -8.74 -0.39
CA ARG A 362 5.60 -9.28 0.17
C ARG A 362 5.65 -10.82 0.17
N GLY A 363 5.73 -11.48 -1.00
CA GLY A 363 5.51 -12.93 -1.16
C GLY A 363 6.00 -13.83 -0.02
N ASN A 364 7.24 -13.63 0.44
CA ASN A 364 7.84 -14.42 1.52
C ASN A 364 7.42 -13.99 2.94
N LYS A 365 6.94 -12.76 3.12
CA LYS A 365 6.46 -12.18 4.39
C LYS A 365 4.93 -11.99 4.40
N ARG A 366 4.20 -12.76 3.59
CA ARG A 366 2.73 -12.80 3.63
C ARG A 366 2.32 -13.36 4.97
N SER A 367 1.51 -12.60 5.71
CA SER A 367 0.89 -13.07 6.94
C SER A 367 -0.18 -14.11 6.60
N LYS A 368 0.22 -15.38 6.68
CA LYS A 368 -0.67 -16.52 6.44
C LYS A 368 -1.61 -16.70 7.63
N THR A 369 -1.11 -16.39 8.83
CA THR A 369 -1.83 -16.60 10.08
C THR A 369 -2.50 -15.31 10.56
N ALA A 370 -3.69 -15.41 11.17
CA ALA A 370 -4.39 -14.27 11.78
C ALA A 370 -3.54 -13.55 12.85
N TRP A 371 -2.77 -14.31 13.62
CA TRP A 371 -1.81 -13.78 14.59
C TRP A 371 -0.68 -12.95 13.94
N GLU A 372 -0.16 -13.38 12.78
CA GLU A 372 0.85 -12.60 12.04
C GLU A 372 0.25 -11.30 11.47
N ARG A 373 -1.03 -11.35 11.05
CA ARG A 373 -1.77 -10.14 10.64
C ARG A 373 -1.94 -9.18 11.81
N ALA A 374 -2.29 -9.70 13.00
CA ALA A 374 -2.40 -8.91 14.22
C ALA A 374 -1.07 -8.28 14.62
N LYS A 375 0.03 -9.06 14.61
CA LYS A 375 1.40 -8.58 14.88
C LYS A 375 1.88 -7.50 13.92
N LYS A 376 1.44 -7.51 12.67
CA LYS A 376 1.80 -6.48 11.68
C LYS A 376 1.01 -5.18 11.90
N ARG A 377 -0.17 -5.28 12.50
CA ARG A 377 -1.07 -4.15 12.75
C ARG A 377 -0.73 -3.43 14.06
N LEU A 378 -0.27 -4.18 15.06
CA LEU A 378 0.43 -3.66 16.22
C LEU A 378 1.74 -3.00 15.77
#